data_AF-A0A2I2F1M1-F1
#
_entry.id   AF-A0A2I2F1M1-F1
#
_cell.length_a   1.000
_cell.length_b   1.000
_cell.length_c   1.000
_cell.angle_alpha   90.00
_cell.angle_beta   90.00
_cell.angle_gamma   90.00
#
_symmetry.space_group_name_H-M   'P 1'
#
loop_
_entity.id
_entity.type
_entity.pdbx_description
1 polymer ?
#
loop_
_entity_poly.entity_id
_entity_poly.type
_entity_poly.pdbx_seq_one_letter_code
_entity_poly.pdbx_strand_id
1 'polypeptide(L)'
;MDKEKVIAVYSMLHLVFHRNKNQHGKTKWWKWLSLLKRATMNLLKSLECELARSRNKSIVDKHAKHLATSVVPKCYRAFSTVVADGQFSTLGIVLLATLARLTKAMAIDKKLGCPPQKSRVPAIPDRSYTPKEDIGEVLSRTQDHSGAAVDTETPTAHPTALGVRKNSDLGKKKRPGSTDVKKPKKIKKTKKDAIDELFASIR
;
A
#
# COMPACT_ATOMS: atom_id res chain seq x y z
N MET A 1 21.10 -22.11 -4.47
CA MET A 1 20.04 -21.28 -3.87
C MET A 1 20.17 -21.46 -2.37
N ASP A 2 20.41 -20.39 -1.64
CA ASP A 2 20.88 -20.50 -0.25
C ASP A 2 19.70 -20.62 0.72
N LYS A 3 19.41 -21.83 1.21
CA LYS A 3 18.23 -22.12 2.05
C LYS A 3 18.17 -21.23 3.29
N GLU A 4 19.29 -21.08 4.00
CA GLU A 4 19.39 -20.28 5.22
C GLU A 4 19.02 -18.81 4.98
N LYS A 5 19.48 -18.25 3.86
CA LYS A 5 19.15 -16.87 3.47
C LYS A 5 17.66 -16.72 3.16
N VAL A 6 17.04 -17.71 2.51
CA VAL A 6 15.59 -17.72 2.24
C VAL A 6 14.80 -17.79 3.54
N ILE A 7 15.22 -18.62 4.50
CA ILE A 7 14.60 -18.70 5.84
C ILE A 7 14.70 -17.35 6.56
N ALA A 8 15.89 -16.74 6.60
CA ALA A 8 16.09 -15.45 7.25
C ALA A 8 15.18 -14.36 6.63
N VAL A 9 15.06 -14.34 5.30
CA VAL A 9 14.15 -13.41 4.60
C VAL A 9 12.69 -13.70 4.94
N TYR A 10 12.28 -14.97 4.99
CA TYR A 10 10.93 -15.34 5.40
C TYR A 10 10.60 -14.87 6.82
N SER A 11 11.50 -15.08 7.77
CA SER A 11 11.35 -14.61 9.15
C SER A 11 11.17 -13.09 9.19
N MET A 12 11.96 -12.35 8.40
CA MET A 12 11.81 -10.90 8.31
C MET A 12 10.46 -10.47 7.72
N LEU A 13 10.02 -11.11 6.63
CA LEU A 13 8.69 -10.87 6.08
C LEU A 13 7.59 -11.20 7.10
N HIS A 14 7.74 -12.28 7.87
CA HIS A 14 6.79 -12.69 8.88
C HIS A 14 6.64 -11.64 9.98
N LEU A 15 7.76 -11.13 10.52
CA LEU A 15 7.77 -10.11 11.55
C LEU A 15 7.15 -8.80 11.07
N VAL A 16 7.57 -8.31 9.90
CA VAL A 16 7.01 -7.09 9.29
C VAL A 16 5.51 -7.26 9.05
N PHE A 17 5.08 -8.41 8.53
CA PHE A 17 3.67 -8.71 8.30
C PHE A 17 2.87 -8.70 9.60
N HIS A 18 3.36 -9.32 10.67
CA HIS A 18 2.65 -9.37 11.94
C HIS A 18 2.51 -7.97 12.56
N ARG A 19 3.61 -7.22 12.62
CA ARG A 19 3.65 -5.90 13.27
C ARG A 19 2.75 -4.86 12.60
N ASN A 20 2.59 -4.97 11.29
CA ASN A 20 1.94 -3.95 10.46
C ASN A 20 0.52 -4.33 10.01
N LYS A 21 0.03 -5.53 10.36
CA LYS A 21 -1.26 -6.06 9.89
C LYS A 21 -2.45 -5.18 10.30
N ASN A 22 -2.43 -4.69 11.54
CA ASN A 22 -3.56 -3.93 12.08
C ASN A 22 -3.63 -2.51 11.51
N GLN A 23 -2.49 -1.96 11.05
CA GLN A 23 -2.41 -0.61 10.50
C GLN A 23 -2.67 -0.59 8.98
N HIS A 24 -2.11 -1.57 8.27
CA HIS A 24 -2.05 -1.52 6.80
C HIS A 24 -2.80 -2.65 6.11
N GLY A 25 -3.53 -3.51 6.84
CA GLY A 25 -4.19 -4.69 6.29
C GLY A 25 -5.16 -4.43 5.12
N LYS A 26 -5.68 -3.21 4.98
CA LYS A 26 -6.61 -2.79 3.93
C LYS A 26 -5.95 -2.04 2.76
N THR A 27 -4.64 -1.80 2.79
CA THR A 27 -3.96 -1.04 1.72
C THR A 27 -3.73 -1.90 0.48
N LYS A 28 -3.62 -1.25 -0.68
CA LYS A 28 -3.38 -1.94 -1.96
C LYS A 28 -2.03 -2.68 -1.97
N TRP A 29 -0.99 -2.10 -1.37
CA TRP A 29 0.34 -2.70 -1.30
C TRP A 29 0.40 -3.90 -0.33
N TRP A 30 -0.48 -3.95 0.68
CA TRP A 30 -0.54 -5.06 1.65
C TRP A 30 -0.85 -6.41 0.99
N LYS A 31 -1.69 -6.42 -0.04
CA LYS A 31 -1.96 -7.61 -0.85
C LYS A 31 -0.67 -8.18 -1.44
N TRP A 32 0.23 -7.32 -1.92
CA TRP A 32 1.49 -7.72 -2.52
C TRP A 32 2.49 -8.24 -1.48
N LEU A 33 2.53 -7.65 -0.28
CA LEU A 33 3.30 -8.20 0.85
C LEU A 33 2.77 -9.58 1.27
N SER A 34 1.45 -9.72 1.36
CA SER A 34 0.80 -11.00 1.70
C SER A 34 1.12 -12.07 0.66
N LEU A 35 1.08 -11.71 -0.62
CA LEU A 35 1.42 -12.61 -1.73
C LEU A 35 2.90 -13.00 -1.68
N LEU A 36 3.79 -12.05 -1.45
CA LEU A 36 5.23 -12.30 -1.35
C LEU A 36 5.55 -13.25 -0.20
N LYS A 37 4.99 -13.02 1.00
CA LYS A 37 5.14 -13.92 2.15
C LYS A 37 4.69 -15.35 1.81
N ARG A 38 3.52 -15.50 1.20
CA ARG A 38 2.99 -16.83 0.81
C ARG A 38 3.85 -17.51 -0.24
N ALA A 39 4.32 -16.77 -1.25
CA ALA A 39 5.19 -17.30 -2.28
C ALA A 39 6.53 -17.78 -1.70
N THR A 40 7.15 -16.99 -0.80
CA THR A 40 8.37 -17.38 -0.08
C THR A 40 8.15 -18.59 0.83
N MET A 41 7.01 -18.68 1.51
CA MET A 41 6.66 -19.85 2.32
C MET A 41 6.50 -21.11 1.46
N ASN A 42 5.81 -21.01 0.31
CA ASN A 42 5.64 -22.15 -0.60
C ASN A 42 7.00 -22.63 -1.13
N LEU A 43 7.87 -21.70 -1.51
CA LEU A 43 9.23 -21.99 -1.93
C LEU A 43 10.04 -22.68 -0.81
N LEU A 44 9.93 -22.22 0.43
CA LEU A 44 10.61 -22.83 1.57
C LEU A 44 10.12 -24.27 1.82
N LYS A 45 8.80 -24.49 1.78
CA LYS A 45 8.21 -25.83 1.87
C LYS A 45 8.71 -26.75 0.75
N SER A 46 8.78 -26.25 -0.48
CA SER A 46 9.33 -27.03 -1.60
C SER A 46 10.80 -27.37 -1.40
N LEU A 47 11.61 -26.47 -0.84
CA LEU A 47 13.03 -26.72 -0.51
C LEU A 47 13.19 -27.76 0.60
N GLU A 48 12.33 -27.73 1.62
CA GLU A 48 12.33 -28.75 2.69
C GLU A 48 11.95 -30.13 2.14
N CYS A 49 10.93 -30.19 1.25
CA CYS A 49 10.53 -31.44 0.61
C CYS A 49 11.58 -31.97 -0.39
N GLU A 50 12.38 -31.11 -1.00
CA GLU A 50 13.47 -31.52 -1.91
C GLU A 50 14.61 -32.19 -1.14
N LEU A 51 14.99 -31.63 0.01
CA LEU A 51 15.99 -32.22 0.90
C LEU A 51 15.55 -33.59 1.44
N ALA A 52 14.26 -33.77 1.71
CA ALA A 52 13.71 -35.05 2.19
C ALA A 52 13.47 -36.08 1.06
N ARG A 53 13.25 -35.64 -0.18
CA ARG A 53 12.90 -36.50 -1.33
C ARG A 53 13.55 -35.93 -2.60
N SER A 54 14.60 -36.60 -3.07
CA SER A 54 15.46 -36.20 -4.22
C SER A 54 14.74 -35.91 -5.57
N ARG A 55 13.43 -36.15 -5.70
CA ARG A 55 12.67 -35.95 -6.96
C ARG A 55 12.06 -34.56 -7.18
N ASN A 56 12.09 -33.65 -6.21
CA ASN A 56 11.26 -32.43 -6.26
C ASN A 56 11.94 -31.18 -6.86
N LYS A 57 13.16 -31.29 -7.38
CA LYS A 57 13.93 -30.16 -7.92
C LYS A 57 13.15 -29.33 -8.97
N SER A 58 12.39 -29.99 -9.84
CA SER A 58 11.59 -29.31 -10.88
C SER A 58 10.47 -28.43 -10.32
N ILE A 59 9.94 -28.74 -9.14
CA ILE A 59 8.88 -27.96 -8.47
C ILE A 59 9.50 -26.69 -7.88
N VAL A 60 10.64 -26.81 -7.19
CA VAL A 60 11.39 -25.69 -6.63
C VAL A 60 11.73 -24.67 -7.73
N ASP A 61 12.23 -25.14 -8.87
CA ASP A 61 12.56 -24.28 -10.02
C ASP A 61 11.32 -23.57 -10.60
N LYS A 62 10.16 -24.24 -10.67
CA LYS A 62 8.89 -23.62 -11.10
C LYS A 62 8.46 -22.51 -10.14
N HIS A 63 8.51 -22.75 -8.83
CA HIS A 63 8.18 -21.75 -7.82
C HIS A 63 9.14 -20.56 -7.88
N ALA A 64 10.45 -20.82 -8.00
CA ALA A 64 11.47 -19.79 -8.10
C ALA A 64 11.29 -18.94 -9.38
N LYS A 65 11.02 -19.58 -10.53
CA LYS A 65 10.77 -18.89 -11.81
C LYS A 65 9.51 -18.04 -11.76
N HIS A 66 8.42 -18.57 -11.19
CA HIS A 66 7.17 -17.81 -11.03
C HIS A 66 7.37 -16.58 -10.14
N LEU A 67 8.06 -16.75 -9.00
CA LEU A 67 8.36 -15.68 -8.08
C LEU A 67 9.23 -14.60 -8.75
N ALA A 68 10.27 -15.00 -9.49
CA ALA A 68 11.15 -14.08 -10.21
C ALA A 68 10.44 -13.31 -11.34
N THR A 69 9.64 -13.99 -12.15
CA THR A 69 9.06 -13.41 -13.38
C THR A 69 7.80 -12.60 -13.08
N SER A 70 6.97 -13.04 -12.14
CA SER A 70 5.63 -12.49 -11.94
C SER A 70 5.46 -11.73 -10.64
N VAL A 71 6.00 -12.23 -9.54
CA VAL A 71 5.73 -11.68 -8.20
C VAL A 71 6.69 -10.54 -7.88
N VAL A 72 7.99 -10.74 -8.08
CA VAL A 72 9.04 -9.76 -7.76
C VAL A 72 8.79 -8.41 -8.47
N PRO A 73 8.54 -8.34 -9.79
CA PRO A 73 8.34 -7.05 -10.47
C PRO A 73 7.10 -6.30 -9.98
N LYS A 74 6.03 -7.04 -9.67
CA LYS A 74 4.78 -6.46 -9.16
C LYS A 74 4.94 -5.95 -7.73
N CYS A 75 5.63 -6.72 -6.88
CA CYS A 75 5.99 -6.30 -5.53
C CYS A 75 6.90 -5.07 -5.55
N TYR A 76 7.89 -5.02 -6.44
CA TYR A 76 8.75 -3.85 -6.60
C TYR A 76 7.93 -2.59 -6.90
N ARG A 77 7.09 -2.62 -7.95
CA ARG A 77 6.20 -1.50 -8.27
C ARG A 77 5.31 -1.09 -7.10
N ALA A 78 4.67 -2.04 -6.43
CA ALA A 78 3.77 -1.75 -5.32
C ALA A 78 4.50 -1.19 -4.08
N PHE A 79 5.71 -1.64 -3.80
CA PHE A 79 6.50 -1.14 -2.67
C PHE A 79 7.15 0.21 -2.99
N SER A 80 7.55 0.45 -4.24
CA SER A 80 8.00 1.77 -4.70
C SER A 80 6.93 2.84 -4.50
N THR A 81 5.64 2.52 -4.67
CA THR A 81 4.58 3.49 -4.35
C THR A 81 4.49 3.82 -2.86
N VAL A 82 4.84 2.88 -1.97
CA VAL A 82 4.89 3.15 -0.51
C VAL A 82 6.02 4.10 -0.15
N VAL A 83 7.15 3.98 -0.85
CA VAL A 83 8.27 4.92 -0.72
C VAL A 83 7.90 6.30 -1.27
N ALA A 84 7.24 6.34 -2.43
CA ALA A 84 6.83 7.60 -3.06
C ALA A 84 5.76 8.35 -2.26
N ASP A 85 4.92 7.65 -1.48
CA ASP A 85 3.86 8.25 -0.66
C ASP A 85 4.40 9.10 0.51
N GLY A 86 5.69 8.96 0.87
CA GLY A 86 6.33 9.80 1.90
C GLY A 86 6.01 9.34 3.33
N GLN A 87 4.73 9.15 3.66
CA GLN A 87 4.23 8.90 5.02
C GLN A 87 4.75 7.60 5.65
N PHE A 88 5.05 6.59 4.83
CA PHE A 88 5.55 5.28 5.26
C PHE A 88 6.85 4.90 4.54
N SER A 89 7.66 5.89 4.16
CA SER A 89 8.87 5.68 3.35
C SER A 89 9.87 4.71 3.99
N THR A 90 10.05 4.80 5.31
CA THR A 90 10.94 3.90 6.06
C THR A 90 10.50 2.43 5.92
N LEU A 91 9.21 2.16 6.10
CA LEU A 91 8.65 0.83 5.87
C LEU A 91 8.80 0.41 4.40
N GLY A 92 8.52 1.31 3.46
CA GLY A 92 8.69 1.07 2.03
C GLY A 92 10.11 0.66 1.66
N ILE A 93 11.13 1.34 2.20
CA ILE A 93 12.54 1.01 1.99
C ILE A 93 12.87 -0.37 2.56
N VAL A 94 12.38 -0.70 3.76
CA VAL A 94 12.55 -2.05 4.35
C VAL A 94 11.92 -3.14 3.45
N LEU A 95 10.76 -2.86 2.86
CA LEU A 95 10.11 -3.78 1.92
C LEU A 95 10.92 -3.97 0.64
N LEU A 96 11.49 -2.90 0.08
CA LEU A 96 12.37 -3.00 -1.09
C LEU A 96 13.68 -3.73 -0.76
N ALA A 97 14.26 -3.45 0.41
CA ALA A 97 15.48 -4.13 0.86
C ALA A 97 15.26 -5.63 1.09
N THR A 98 14.15 -6.01 1.72
CA THR A 98 13.80 -7.42 1.91
C THR A 98 13.50 -8.12 0.59
N LEU A 99 12.86 -7.43 -0.37
CA LEU A 99 12.67 -7.93 -1.73
C LEU A 99 14.01 -8.16 -2.44
N ALA A 100 14.96 -7.22 -2.35
CA ALA A 100 16.29 -7.36 -2.93
C ALA A 100 17.10 -8.51 -2.29
N ARG A 101 16.98 -8.70 -0.96
CA ARG A 101 17.59 -9.84 -0.27
C ARG A 101 17.00 -11.16 -0.75
N LEU A 102 15.69 -11.22 -1.00
CA LEU A 102 15.03 -12.41 -1.55
C LEU A 102 15.56 -12.74 -2.94
N THR A 103 15.65 -11.74 -3.84
CA THR A 103 16.13 -11.97 -5.21
C THR A 103 17.60 -12.42 -5.24
N LYS A 104 18.43 -11.87 -4.35
CA LYS A 104 19.81 -12.31 -4.15
C LYS A 104 19.89 -13.73 -3.61
N ALA A 105 19.09 -14.10 -2.60
CA ALA A 105 19.06 -15.46 -2.05
C ALA A 105 18.60 -16.52 -3.07
N MET A 106 17.70 -16.12 -3.98
CA MET A 106 17.24 -16.94 -5.10
C MET A 106 18.25 -16.99 -6.27
N ALA A 107 19.37 -16.25 -6.20
CA ALA A 107 20.32 -16.06 -7.28
C ALA A 107 19.67 -15.58 -8.61
N ILE A 108 18.56 -14.84 -8.52
CA ILE A 108 17.88 -14.24 -9.68
C ILE A 108 18.83 -13.29 -10.41
N ASP A 109 19.69 -12.60 -9.66
CA ASP A 109 20.73 -11.69 -10.15
C ASP A 109 21.62 -12.34 -11.23
N LYS A 110 22.00 -13.62 -11.05
CA LYS A 110 22.81 -14.36 -12.02
C LYS A 110 22.04 -14.81 -13.26
N LYS A 111 20.71 -14.96 -13.16
CA LYS A 111 19.86 -15.44 -14.27
C LYS A 111 19.28 -14.31 -15.14
N LEU A 112 19.15 -13.10 -14.61
CA LEU A 112 18.61 -11.95 -15.34
C LEU A 112 19.67 -11.02 -15.93
N GLY A 113 20.96 -11.31 -15.77
CA GLY A 113 22.01 -10.63 -16.53
C GLY A 113 22.08 -9.12 -16.29
N CYS A 114 21.50 -8.60 -15.21
CA CYS A 114 21.85 -7.26 -14.75
C CYS A 114 23.19 -7.43 -14.03
N PRO A 115 24.32 -6.99 -14.60
CA PRO A 115 25.54 -6.89 -13.81
C PRO A 115 25.19 -6.05 -12.57
N PRO A 116 25.71 -6.39 -11.39
CA PRO A 116 25.62 -5.47 -10.27
C PRO A 116 26.20 -4.17 -10.80
N GLN A 117 25.36 -3.14 -10.95
CA GLN A 117 25.88 -1.80 -10.99
C GLN A 117 26.61 -1.69 -9.66
N LYS A 118 27.93 -1.91 -9.68
CA LYS A 118 28.84 -1.15 -8.88
C LYS A 118 28.53 0.28 -9.29
N SER A 119 27.48 0.85 -8.71
CA SER A 119 27.47 2.27 -8.44
C SER A 119 28.65 2.44 -7.50
N ARG A 120 29.85 2.53 -8.10
CA ARG A 120 30.80 3.53 -7.70
C ARG A 120 29.94 4.77 -7.62
N VAL A 121 29.51 5.10 -6.40
CA VAL A 121 29.00 6.42 -6.11
C VAL A 121 30.03 7.31 -6.79
N PRO A 122 29.69 8.02 -7.88
CA PRO A 122 30.61 9.02 -8.39
C PRO A 122 30.86 9.89 -7.17
N ALA A 123 32.11 9.92 -6.70
CA ALA A 123 32.52 10.95 -5.78
C ALA A 123 31.93 12.22 -6.39
N ILE A 124 31.01 12.85 -5.65
CA ILE A 124 30.40 14.10 -6.04
C ILE A 124 31.60 14.96 -6.43
N PRO A 125 31.82 15.29 -7.72
CA PRO A 125 32.79 16.31 -8.00
C PRO A 125 32.28 17.51 -7.23
N ASP A 126 33.15 18.10 -6.43
CA ASP A 126 33.00 19.42 -5.83
C ASP A 126 32.72 20.40 -6.96
N ARG A 127 31.48 20.36 -7.44
CA ARG A 127 30.91 21.32 -8.35
C ARG A 127 30.53 22.40 -7.39
N SER A 128 31.36 23.42 -7.34
CA SER A 128 31.07 24.74 -6.79
C SER A 128 29.63 25.14 -7.13
N TYR A 129 28.73 24.72 -6.27
CA TYR A 129 27.35 25.12 -6.27
C TYR A 129 27.41 26.49 -5.63
N THR A 130 27.48 27.53 -6.47
CA THR A 130 27.05 28.85 -6.02
C THR A 130 25.54 28.75 -5.87
N PRO A 131 24.99 28.82 -4.65
CA PRO A 131 23.57 28.95 -4.49
C PRO A 131 23.21 30.33 -5.05
N LYS A 132 22.65 30.39 -6.25
CA LYS A 132 21.69 31.45 -6.53
C LYS A 132 20.40 31.01 -5.86
N GLU A 133 20.36 31.20 -4.55
CA GLU A 133 19.11 31.18 -3.80
C GLU A 133 18.21 32.23 -4.47
N ASP A 134 17.18 31.78 -5.17
CA ASP A 134 16.04 32.61 -5.48
C ASP A 134 15.31 32.84 -4.16
N ILE A 135 15.83 33.78 -3.38
CA ILE A 135 15.15 34.33 -2.20
C ILE A 135 13.91 35.01 -2.78
N GLY A 136 12.77 34.32 -2.67
CA GLY A 136 11.50 34.80 -3.20
C GLY A 136 11.22 36.26 -2.82
N GLU A 137 10.52 36.94 -3.71
CA GLU A 137 10.27 38.38 -3.62
C GLU A 137 9.46 38.74 -2.37
N VAL A 138 9.94 39.72 -1.60
CA VAL A 138 9.24 40.25 -0.42
C VAL A 138 8.07 41.10 -0.89
N LEU A 139 6.84 40.60 -0.74
CA LEU A 139 5.63 41.42 -0.90
C LEU A 139 5.51 42.38 0.29
N SER A 140 5.80 43.65 0.06
CA SER A 140 5.49 44.72 1.00
C SER A 140 3.98 44.77 1.23
N ARG A 141 3.55 44.51 2.47
CA ARG A 141 2.18 44.79 2.90
C ARG A 141 2.06 46.30 3.04
N THR A 142 1.47 46.97 2.05
CA THR A 142 1.00 48.35 2.22
C THR A 142 0.05 48.38 3.42
N GLN A 143 0.54 48.94 4.53
CA GLN A 143 -0.30 49.44 5.60
C GLN A 143 -0.83 50.79 5.14
N ASP A 144 -1.91 50.78 4.36
CA ASP A 144 -2.68 51.99 4.13
C ASP A 144 -3.81 52.02 5.15
N HIS A 145 -3.46 52.56 6.32
CA HIS A 145 -4.42 53.20 7.20
C HIS A 145 -4.64 54.62 6.68
N SER A 146 -5.74 54.87 5.99
CA SER A 146 -6.64 56.03 6.16
C SER A 146 -7.51 56.15 4.91
N GLY A 147 -8.81 56.38 5.14
CA GLY A 147 -9.80 56.39 4.08
C GLY A 147 -9.80 57.68 3.28
N ALA A 148 -10.21 57.57 2.02
CA ALA A 148 -11.01 58.55 1.31
C ALA A 148 -11.63 57.87 0.09
N ALA A 149 -12.93 58.10 -0.11
CA ALA A 149 -13.74 57.60 -1.19
C ALA A 149 -13.22 58.04 -2.57
N VAL A 150 -13.37 57.19 -3.59
CA VAL A 150 -13.81 57.55 -4.97
C VAL A 150 -14.25 56.26 -5.68
N ASP A 151 -15.48 56.28 -6.18
CA ASP A 151 -16.12 55.30 -7.06
C ASP A 151 -15.48 55.24 -8.45
N THR A 152 -15.50 54.06 -9.11
CA THR A 152 -15.86 53.85 -10.54
C THR A 152 -15.56 52.38 -10.94
N GLU A 153 -16.64 51.61 -11.13
CA GLU A 153 -16.93 50.59 -12.17
C GLU A 153 -15.97 49.40 -12.47
N THR A 154 -16.52 48.20 -12.20
CA THR A 154 -16.40 46.80 -12.78
C THR A 154 -15.88 46.63 -14.23
N PRO A 155 -15.54 45.40 -14.78
CA PRO A 155 -15.79 44.01 -14.31
C PRO A 155 -14.60 43.01 -14.51
N THR A 156 -14.48 41.82 -13.90
CA THR A 156 -15.23 40.57 -14.20
C THR A 156 -14.63 39.40 -13.37
N ALA A 157 -15.47 38.67 -12.64
CA ALA A 157 -15.51 37.22 -12.34
C ALA A 157 -14.19 36.44 -12.02
N HIS A 158 -14.04 35.57 -11.01
CA HIS A 158 -14.92 34.78 -10.14
C HIS A 158 -14.13 34.40 -8.85
N PRO A 159 -14.77 34.27 -7.66
CA PRO A 159 -14.24 33.44 -6.59
C PRO A 159 -15.14 32.20 -6.35
N THR A 160 -14.54 31.05 -6.05
CA THR A 160 -15.25 29.91 -5.46
C THR A 160 -14.60 29.59 -4.13
N ALA A 161 -15.27 29.95 -3.04
CA ALA A 161 -14.99 29.45 -1.70
C ALA A 161 -16.27 28.82 -1.10
N LEU A 162 -16.05 27.60 -0.62
CA LEU A 162 -16.80 26.74 0.30
C LEU A 162 -17.94 27.37 1.12
N GLY A 163 -19.10 26.69 1.20
CA GLY A 163 -20.10 26.96 2.24
C GLY A 163 -21.41 26.17 2.19
N VAL A 164 -21.50 25.10 3.01
CA VAL A 164 -22.63 24.73 3.89
C VAL A 164 -24.07 24.51 3.35
N ARG A 165 -24.51 23.24 3.45
CA ARG A 165 -25.82 22.66 3.89
C ARG A 165 -27.09 23.56 3.99
N LYS A 166 -28.21 23.14 3.36
CA LYS A 166 -29.46 22.65 4.00
C LYS A 166 -30.53 22.16 2.99
N ASN A 167 -31.42 21.30 3.50
CA ASN A 167 -32.49 20.54 2.82
C ASN A 167 -33.67 21.35 2.26
N SER A 168 -34.31 20.83 1.21
CA SER A 168 -35.77 20.80 0.93
C SER A 168 -35.98 19.84 -0.26
N ASP A 169 -36.68 18.70 -0.15
CA ASP A 169 -38.11 18.39 -0.02
C ASP A 169 -38.97 18.60 -1.30
N LEU A 170 -39.72 17.53 -1.61
CA LEU A 170 -40.86 17.31 -2.53
C LEU A 170 -40.71 17.38 -4.07
N GLY A 171 -41.04 16.24 -4.70
CA GLY A 171 -41.38 16.14 -6.12
C GLY A 171 -41.86 14.75 -6.58
N LYS A 172 -43.08 14.36 -6.16
CA LYS A 172 -43.81 13.14 -6.52
C LYS A 172 -43.98 12.92 -8.04
N LYS A 173 -43.91 11.66 -8.48
CA LYS A 173 -44.80 11.11 -9.55
C LYS A 173 -45.16 9.65 -9.23
N LYS A 174 -46.43 9.39 -8.89
CA LYS A 174 -47.13 8.07 -8.92
C LYS A 174 -47.79 7.92 -10.31
N ARG A 175 -48.11 6.75 -10.86
CA ARG A 175 -49.07 5.66 -10.48
C ARG A 175 -48.99 4.55 -11.57
N PRO A 176 -49.86 3.53 -11.62
CA PRO A 176 -50.33 2.50 -10.67
C PRO A 176 -50.03 1.08 -11.25
N GLY A 177 -50.29 -0.10 -10.68
CA GLY A 177 -50.97 -0.61 -9.49
C GLY A 177 -51.15 -2.13 -9.69
N SER A 178 -51.07 -2.95 -8.63
CA SER A 178 -51.86 -4.18 -8.44
C SER A 178 -51.61 -4.77 -7.04
N THR A 179 -52.67 -4.72 -6.22
CA THR A 179 -53.12 -5.72 -5.22
C THR A 179 -52.11 -6.42 -4.29
N ASP A 180 -52.12 -5.93 -3.04
CA ASP A 180 -52.28 -6.65 -1.75
C ASP A 180 -52.00 -8.17 -1.68
N VAL A 181 -51.10 -8.57 -0.76
CA VAL A 181 -51.34 -9.52 0.34
C VAL A 181 -50.09 -9.57 1.24
N LYS A 182 -50.27 -9.22 2.53
CA LYS A 182 -49.27 -9.33 3.60
C LYS A 182 -49.01 -10.79 3.99
N LYS A 183 -47.74 -11.19 4.13
CA LYS A 183 -47.31 -12.40 4.87
C LYS A 183 -46.12 -12.06 5.80
N PRO A 184 -46.08 -12.60 7.04
CA PRO A 184 -45.09 -12.20 8.04
C PRO A 184 -43.68 -12.73 7.74
N LYS A 185 -42.66 -11.90 8.04
CA LYS A 185 -41.24 -12.23 7.90
C LYS A 185 -40.86 -13.30 8.93
N LYS A 186 -40.42 -14.49 8.47
CA LYS A 186 -39.75 -15.49 9.31
C LYS A 186 -38.41 -14.92 9.80
N ILE A 187 -38.32 -14.63 11.10
CA ILE A 187 -37.05 -14.36 11.79
C ILE A 187 -36.25 -15.67 11.78
N LYS A 188 -35.09 -15.69 11.11
CA LYS A 188 -34.12 -16.77 11.22
C LYS A 188 -33.61 -16.80 12.67
N LYS A 189 -33.86 -17.88 13.40
CA LYS A 189 -33.21 -18.16 14.67
C LYS A 189 -31.71 -18.24 14.42
N THR A 190 -30.96 -17.26 14.91
CA THR A 190 -29.51 -17.39 15.07
C THR A 190 -29.25 -18.53 16.06
N LYS A 191 -28.38 -19.47 15.69
CA LYS A 191 -27.86 -20.43 16.66
C LYS A 191 -27.15 -19.61 17.74
N LYS A 192 -27.48 -19.81 19.00
CA LYS A 192 -26.70 -19.24 20.11
C LYS A 192 -25.31 -19.83 20.00
N ASP A 193 -24.33 -18.97 19.77
CA ASP A 193 -22.93 -19.39 19.76
C ASP A 193 -22.51 -19.67 21.20
N ALA A 194 -21.64 -20.66 21.43
CA ALA A 194 -21.19 -21.09 22.76
C ALA A 194 -20.61 -19.95 23.63
N ILE A 195 -20.24 -18.83 22.99
CA ILE A 195 -19.77 -17.61 23.64
C ILE A 195 -20.93 -16.90 24.37
N ASP A 196 -22.14 -16.89 23.81
CA ASP A 196 -23.29 -16.22 24.44
C ASP A 196 -23.78 -16.96 25.69
N GLU A 197 -23.56 -18.28 25.80
CA GLU A 197 -23.82 -19.04 27.03
C GLU A 197 -22.79 -18.78 28.13
N LEU A 198 -21.52 -18.59 27.76
CA LEU A 198 -20.44 -18.35 28.71
C LEU A 198 -20.63 -17.06 29.53
N PHE A 199 -21.22 -16.03 28.92
CA PHE A 199 -21.45 -14.74 29.58
C PHE A 199 -22.83 -14.60 30.23
N ALA A 200 -23.73 -15.57 30.04
CA ALA A 200 -25.05 -15.55 30.68
C ALA A 200 -24.99 -15.92 32.18
N SER A 201 -23.96 -16.65 32.63
CA SER A 201 -23.83 -17.11 34.02
C SER A 201 -23.13 -16.12 34.96
N ILE A 202 -22.79 -14.92 34.51
CA ILE A 202 -22.08 -13.89 35.29
C ILE A 202 -23.01 -12.71 35.67
N ARG A 203 -24.33 -12.83 35.48
CA ARG A 203 -25.30 -11.83 35.93
C ARG A 203 -26.16 -12.35 37.06
#